data_AF-A0A6J4TUY2-F1
#
_entry.id   AF-A0A6J4TUY2-F1
#
_cell.length_a   1.000
_cell.length_b   1.000
_cell.length_c   1.000
_cell.angle_alpha   90.00
_cell.angle_beta   90.00
_cell.angle_gamma   90.00
#
_symmetry.space_group_name_H-M   'P 1'
#
loop_
_entity.id
_entity.type
_entity.pdbx_description
1 polymer ?
#
loop_
_entity_poly.entity_id
_entity_poly.type
_entity_poly.pdbx_seq_one_letter_code
_entity_poly.pdbx_strand_id
1 'polypeptide(L)' 'EEAFFRGALQPRFGIVLTSALFALVHTQYGFSFVILGLFGIGMLLGYERMRFGTVTAMVTHAAYNALSVLLSSVG' A
#
# COMPACT_ATOMS: atom_id res chain seq x y z
N GLU A 1 -4.16 5.16 5.68
CA GLU A 1 -3.16 5.23 4.59
C GLU A 1 -3.80 5.55 3.24
N GLU A 2 -4.74 4.76 2.73
CA GLU A 2 -5.28 4.96 1.37
C GLU A 2 -5.98 6.32 1.14
N ALA A 3 -6.63 6.91 2.14
CA ALA A 3 -7.22 8.26 2.00
C ALA A 3 -6.17 9.30 1.60
N PHE A 4 -4.99 9.22 2.21
CA PHE A 4 -3.88 10.12 1.93
C PHE A 4 -3.20 9.73 0.62
N PHE A 5 -2.69 8.50 0.52
CA PHE A 5 -1.92 8.07 -0.65
C PHE A 5 -2.78 7.99 -1.92
N ARG A 6 -3.92 7.30 -1.89
CA ARG A 6 -4.75 7.08 -3.10
C ARG A 6 -5.79 8.18 -3.33
N GLY A 7 -6.26 8.79 -2.25
CA GLY A 7 -7.23 9.88 -2.30
C GLY A 7 -6.57 11.22 -2.63
N ALA A 8 -5.53 11.62 -1.90
CA ALA A 8 -4.92 12.95 -2.04
C ALA A 8 -3.70 12.98 -2.98
N LEU A 9 -2.74 12.07 -2.82
CA LEU A 9 -1.49 12.10 -3.60
C LEU A 9 -1.63 11.54 -5.01
N GLN A 10 -2.21 10.34 -5.15
CA GLN A 10 -2.25 9.62 -6.43
C GLN A 10 -2.89 10.41 -7.59
N PRO A 11 -3.98 11.19 -7.41
CA PRO A 11 -4.52 11.99 -8.51
C PRO A 11 -3.57 13.07 -9.02
N ARG A 12 -2.63 13.53 -8.18
CA ARG A 12 -1.71 14.63 -8.48
C ARG A 12 -0.33 14.15 -8.93
N PHE A 13 0.11 13.02 -8.40
CA PHE A 13 1.48 12.50 -8.57
C PHE A 13 1.54 11.17 -9.33
N GLY A 14 0.39 10.59 -9.68
CA GLY A 14 0.31 9.29 -10.33
C GLY A 14 0.66 8.12 -9.40
N ILE A 15 0.57 6.90 -9.94
CA ILE A 15 0.76 5.67 -9.15
C ILE A 15 2.21 5.51 -8.70
N VAL A 16 3.18 5.64 -9.62
CA VAL A 16 4.57 5.28 -9.35
C VAL A 16 5.15 6.11 -8.20
N LEU A 17 5.06 7.44 -8.27
CA LEU A 17 5.60 8.30 -7.22
C LEU A 17 4.86 8.11 -5.89
N THR A 18 3.54 7.98 -5.92
CA THR A 18 2.74 7.75 -4.70
C THR A 18 3.12 6.42 -4.04
N SER A 19 3.31 5.35 -4.81
CA SER A 19 3.71 4.04 -4.30
C SER A 19 5.15 4.04 -3.78
N ALA A 20 6.05 4.81 -4.38
CA ALA A 20 7.40 5.00 -3.85
C ALA A 20 7.37 5.72 -2.49
N LEU A 21 6.59 6.82 -2.37
CA LEU A 21 6.40 7.52 -1.11
C LEU A 21 5.77 6.63 -0.03
N PHE A 22 4.79 5.82 -0.41
CA PHE A 22 4.20 4.80 0.47
C PHE A 22 5.26 3.83 0.99
N ALA A 23 6.10 3.27 0.12
CA ALA A 23 7.14 2.33 0.54
C ALA A 23 8.21 3.00 1.45
N LEU A 24 8.55 4.26 1.17
CA LEU A 24 9.58 5.00 1.91
C LEU A 24 9.16 5.41 3.33
N VAL A 25 7.86 5.60 3.59
CA VAL A 25 7.42 5.85 4.98
C VAL A 25 7.43 4.58 5.84
N HIS A 26 7.62 3.41 5.22
CA HIS A 26 7.65 2.12 5.92
C HIS A 26 9.06 1.62 6.25
N THR A 27 10.02 2.52 6.44
CA THR A 27 11.41 2.17 6.76
C THR A 27 11.59 1.57 8.16
N GLN A 28 10.54 1.52 9.01
CA GLN A 28 10.60 0.83 10.31
C GLN A 28 10.95 -0.67 10.19
N TYR A 29 10.78 -1.28 9.01
CA TYR A 29 11.21 -2.65 8.72
C TYR A 29 12.70 -2.77 8.34
N GLY A 30 13.45 -1.66 8.36
CA GLY A 30 14.81 -1.55 7.82
C GLY A 30 14.85 -1.44 6.30
N PHE A 31 15.92 -0.86 5.77
CA PHE A 31 16.19 -0.86 4.32
C PHE A 31 16.55 -2.28 3.88
N SER A 32 15.56 -3.02 3.38
CA SER A 32 15.68 -4.40 2.93
C SER A 32 14.76 -4.67 1.74
N PHE A 33 14.76 -5.91 1.23
CA PHE A 33 13.83 -6.35 0.18
C PHE A 33 12.35 -6.12 0.53
N VAL A 34 12.02 -5.91 1.81
CA VAL A 34 10.68 -5.54 2.28
C VAL A 34 10.20 -4.24 1.63
N ILE A 35 11.07 -3.23 1.43
CA ILE A 35 10.68 -1.96 0.80
C ILE A 35 10.25 -2.17 -0.66
N LEU A 36 10.92 -3.07 -1.40
CA LEU A 36 10.52 -3.42 -2.76
C LEU A 36 9.16 -4.14 -2.78
N GLY A 37 8.91 -5.02 -1.81
CA GLY A 37 7.61 -5.65 -1.62
C GLY A 37 6.50 -4.64 -1.34
N LEU A 38 6.74 -3.69 -0.43
CA LEU A 38 5.79 -2.62 -0.09
C LEU A 38 5.54 -1.66 -1.26
N PHE A 39 6.55 -1.38 -2.08
CA PHE A 39 6.36 -0.66 -3.33
C PHE A 39 5.42 -1.43 -4.27
N GLY A 40 5.62 -2.75 -4.41
CA GLY A 40 4.74 -3.62 -5.19
C GLY A 40 3.29 -3.63 -4.69
N ILE A 41 3.08 -3.76 -3.38
CA ILE A 41 1.75 -3.64 -2.75
C ILE A 41 1.15 -2.26 -3.05
N GLY A 42 1.94 -1.20 -2.93
CA GLY A 42 1.50 0.15 -3.24
C GLY A 42 1.06 0.33 -4.70
N MET A 43 1.78 -0.28 -5.65
CA MET A 43 1.40 -0.29 -7.06
C MET A 43 0.06 -1.02 -7.28
N LEU A 44 -0.16 -2.15 -6.61
CA LEU A 44 -1.39 -2.93 -6.69
C LEU A 44 -2.59 -2.13 -6.16
N LEU A 45 -2.49 -1.56 -4.96
CA LEU A 45 -3.54 -0.71 -4.36
C LEU A 45 -3.80 0.54 -5.20
N GLY A 46 -2.74 1.11 -5.79
CA GLY A 46 -2.87 2.23 -6.72
C GLY A 46 -3.66 1.85 -7.98
N TYR A 47 -3.38 0.70 -8.56
CA TYR A 47 -4.14 0.17 -9.69
C TYR A 47 -5.59 -0.13 -9.32
N GLU A 48 -5.83 -0.76 -8.18
CA GLU A 48 -7.17 -1.05 -7.67
C GLU A 48 -8.00 0.23 -7.52
N ARG A 49 -7.44 1.29 -6.92
CA ARG A 49 -8.12 2.59 -6.81
C ARG A 49 -8.48 3.18 -8.17
N MET A 50 -7.70 2.95 -9.23
CA MET A 50 -8.08 3.43 -10.57
C MET A 50 -9.29 2.70 -11.13
N ARG A 51 -9.52 1.45 -10.74
CA ARG A 51 -10.58 0.59 -11.28
C ARG A 51 -11.84 0.62 -10.43
N PHE A 52 -11.71 0.70 -9.11
CA PHE A 52 -12.81 0.49 -8.16
C PHE A 52 -12.96 1.61 -7.12
N GLY A 53 -11.99 2.52 -7.03
CA GLY A 53 -12.03 3.66 -6.12
C GLY A 53 -11.33 3.43 -4.77
N THR A 54 -11.27 4.48 -3.97
CA THR A 54 -10.45 4.53 -2.75
C THR A 54 -10.96 3.61 -1.65
N VAL A 55 -12.28 3.43 -1.52
CA VAL A 55 -12.87 2.55 -0.48
C VAL A 55 -12.49 1.09 -0.71
N THR A 56 -12.51 0.62 -1.96
CA THR A 56 -12.08 -0.74 -2.32
C THR A 56 -10.61 -0.96 -1.94
N ALA A 57 -9.74 -0.01 -2.28
CA ALA A 57 -8.33 -0.05 -1.86
C ALA A 57 -8.15 -0.08 -0.33
N MET A 58 -8.98 0.64 0.43
CA MET A 58 -8.97 0.59 1.89
C MET A 58 -9.30 -0.81 2.42
N VAL A 59 -10.33 -1.46 1.86
CA VAL A 59 -10.75 -2.80 2.26
C VAL A 59 -9.64 -3.82 1.94
N THR A 60 -9.07 -3.76 0.74
CA THR A 60 -7.98 -4.67 0.33
C THR A 60 -6.74 -4.48 1.20
N HIS A 61 -6.37 -3.23 1.49
CA HIS A 61 -5.25 -2.95 2.39
C HIS A 61 -5.54 -3.48 3.81
N ALA A 62 -6.72 -3.22 4.37
CA ALA A 62 -7.09 -3.76 5.68
C ALA A 62 -7.07 -5.30 5.72
N ALA A 63 -7.55 -5.96 4.66
CA ALA A 63 -7.51 -7.41 4.53
C ALA A 63 -6.08 -7.96 4.45
N TYR A 64 -5.19 -7.30 3.70
CA TYR A 64 -3.76 -7.65 3.64
C TYR A 64 -3.10 -7.57 5.02
N ASN A 65 -3.38 -6.50 5.79
CA ASN A 65 -2.85 -6.34 7.14
C ASN A 65 -3.38 -7.43 8.09
N ALA A 66 -4.69 -7.69 8.05
CA ALA A 66 -5.32 -8.73 8.87
C ALA A 66 -4.73 -10.12 8.55
N LEU A 67 -4.56 -10.45 7.28
CA LEU A 67 -3.97 -11.72 6.85
C LEU A 67 -2.50 -11.83 7.30
N SER A 68 -1.73 -10.74 7.18
CA SER A 68 -0.32 -10.71 7.60
C SER A 68 -0.18 -10.97 9.11
N VAL A 69 -1.02 -10.34 9.92
CA VAL A 69 -1.08 -10.57 11.38
C VAL A 69 -1.48 -12.02 11.66
N LEU A 70 -2.54 -12.53 11.02
CA LEU A 70 -2.99 -13.90 11.20
C LEU A 70 -1.86 -14.89 10.90
N LEU A 71 -1.23 -14.80 9.72
CA LEU A 71 -0.13 -15.69 9.34
C LEU A 71 1.07 -15.59 10.29
N SER A 72 1.39 -14.38 10.79
CA SER A 72 2.44 -14.21 11.80
C SER A 72 2.10 -14.85 13.16
N SER A 73 0.81 -15.05 13.46
CA SER A 73 0.33 -15.62 14.71
C SER A 73 0.20 -17.15 14.69
N VAL A 74 0.27 -17.78 13.51
CA VAL A 74 0.26 -19.25 13.35
C VAL A 74 1.69 -19.85 13.41
N GLY A 75 2.58 -19.19 14.15
CA GLY A 75 3.97 -19.63 14.38
C GLY A 75 4.08 -20.61 15.54
#